data_AF-A0A8B7BE86-F1
#
_entry.id   AF-A0A8B7BE86-F1
#
_cell.length_a   1.000
_cell.length_b   1.000
_cell.length_c   1.000
_cell.angle_alpha   90.00
_cell.angle_beta   90.00
_cell.angle_gamma   90.00
#
_symmetry.space_group_name_H-M   'P 1'
#
loop_
_entity.id
_entity.type
_entity.pdbx_description
1 polymer ?
#
loop_
_entity_poly.entity_id
_entity_poly.type
_entity_poly.pdbx_seq_one_letter_code
_entity_poly.pdbx_strand_id
1 'polypeptide(L)'
;MPLENSSVQQMVFLLLSNLALSHDCRGAIQKSNFLQNFLCLTLPKGGSKRLSHPAALWLRLLLSLSLGEDGQQMILRLDGGLDLLAEMSQFRLKSSPSVALLIVHNLCFSPASKPRILAH
;
A
#
# COMPACT_ATOMS: atom_id res chain seq x y z
N MET A 1 15.80 -10.91 20.18
CA MET A 1 16.26 -10.41 18.87
C MET A 1 15.12 -9.73 18.07
N PRO A 2 14.64 -8.51 18.45
CA PRO A 2 13.57 -7.83 17.70
C PRO A 2 14.08 -6.79 16.68
N LEU A 3 15.26 -6.18 16.91
CA LEU A 3 15.78 -5.09 16.07
C LEU A 3 16.25 -5.55 14.68
N GLU A 4 16.92 -6.70 14.59
CA GLU A 4 17.40 -7.22 13.30
C GLU A 4 16.25 -7.53 12.34
N ASN A 5 15.13 -8.01 12.87
CA ASN A 5 13.93 -8.26 12.08
C ASN A 5 13.35 -6.95 11.52
N SER A 6 13.44 -5.83 12.25
CA SER A 6 12.93 -4.54 11.80
C SER A 6 13.80 -3.91 10.70
N SER A 7 15.13 -4.01 10.81
CA SER A 7 16.03 -3.48 9.78
C SER A 7 15.97 -4.29 8.49
N VAL A 8 15.91 -5.62 8.60
CA VAL A 8 15.72 -6.52 7.45
C VAL A 8 14.37 -6.25 6.78
N GLN A 9 13.28 -6.12 7.54
CA GLN A 9 11.97 -5.76 6.99
C GLN A 9 12.02 -4.42 6.25
N GLN A 10 12.63 -3.39 6.84
CA GLN A 10 12.77 -2.10 6.20
C GLN A 10 13.55 -2.19 4.88
N MET A 11 14.66 -2.94 4.86
CA MET A 11 15.49 -3.14 3.67
C MET A 11 14.73 -3.89 2.57
N VAL A 12 14.00 -4.95 2.94
CA VAL A 12 13.17 -5.73 2.01
C VAL A 12 12.08 -4.84 1.39
N PHE A 13 11.36 -4.06 2.19
CA PHE A 13 10.34 -3.16 1.67
C PHE A 13 10.91 -2.05 0.80
N LEU A 14 12.09 -1.52 1.14
CA LEU A 14 12.79 -0.55 0.29
C LEU A 14 13.18 -1.17 -1.06
N LEU A 15 13.75 -2.37 -1.05
CA LEU A 15 14.09 -3.11 -2.27
C LEU A 15 12.85 -3.36 -3.13
N LEU A 16 11.79 -3.90 -2.54
CA LEU A 16 10.52 -4.17 -3.24
C LEU A 16 9.91 -2.88 -3.81
N SER A 17 9.97 -1.76 -3.08
CA SER A 17 9.45 -0.47 -3.54
C SER A 17 10.21 0.06 -4.75
N ASN A 18 11.51 -0.17 -4.83
CA ASN A 18 12.32 0.17 -6.00
C ASN A 18 12.06 -0.79 -7.16
N LEU A 19 11.99 -2.10 -6.89
CA LEU A 19 11.70 -3.10 -7.91
C LEU A 19 10.31 -2.91 -8.52
N ALA A 20 9.31 -2.46 -7.75
CA ALA A 20 7.96 -2.16 -8.22
C ALA A 20 7.90 -1.12 -9.36
N LEU A 21 8.95 -0.31 -9.54
CA LEU A 21 9.06 0.65 -10.64
C LEU A 21 9.32 -0.05 -11.99
N SER A 22 9.91 -1.25 -11.97
CA SER A 22 10.13 -2.10 -13.15
C SER A 22 8.92 -2.98 -13.45
N HIS A 23 8.53 -3.05 -14.73
CA HIS A 23 7.41 -3.86 -15.20
C HIS A 23 7.57 -5.35 -14.88
N ASP A 24 8.73 -5.93 -15.18
CA ASP A 24 8.96 -7.37 -15.00
C ASP A 24 8.90 -7.78 -13.52
N CYS A 25 9.38 -6.90 -12.65
CA CYS A 25 9.35 -7.11 -11.21
C CYS A 25 7.93 -7.01 -10.63
N ARG A 26 7.06 -6.15 -11.18
CA ARG A 26 5.64 -6.11 -10.78
C ARG A 26 4.96 -7.45 -11.03
N GLY A 27 5.24 -8.09 -12.17
CA GLY A 27 4.72 -9.42 -12.48
C GLY A 27 5.15 -10.49 -11.48
N ALA A 28 6.40 -10.46 -11.01
CA ALA A 28 6.90 -11.38 -9.98
C ALA A 28 6.21 -11.14 -8.62
N ILE A 29 6.05 -9.87 -8.21
CA ILE A 29 5.32 -9.50 -6.99
C ILE A 29 3.86 -9.97 -7.05
N GLN A 30 3.20 -9.83 -8.20
CA GLN A 30 1.82 -10.29 -8.38
C GLN A 30 1.71 -11.82 -8.27
N LYS A 31 2.56 -12.57 -8.99
CA LYS A 31 2.51 -14.04 -9.04
C LYS A 31 2.82 -14.70 -7.69
N SER A 32 3.60 -14.04 -6.84
CA SER A 32 3.91 -14.52 -5.49
C SER A 32 2.76 -14.33 -4.48
N ASN A 33 1.67 -13.67 -4.86
CA ASN A 33 0.60 -13.25 -3.95
C ASN A 33 1.09 -12.41 -2.76
N PHE A 34 2.26 -11.78 -2.89
CA PHE A 34 2.88 -11.04 -1.79
C PHE A 34 1.96 -9.96 -1.22
N LEU A 35 1.20 -9.27 -2.08
CA LEU A 35 0.28 -8.20 -1.68
C LEU A 35 -0.86 -8.66 -0.78
N GLN A 36 -1.23 -9.95 -0.76
CA GLN A 36 -2.26 -10.46 0.15
C GLN A 36 -1.87 -10.26 1.63
N ASN A 37 -0.57 -10.25 1.93
CA ASN A 37 -0.07 -9.99 3.29
C ASN A 37 -0.40 -8.57 3.79
N PHE A 38 -0.72 -7.63 2.90
CA PHE A 38 -1.20 -6.30 3.28
C PHE A 38 -2.51 -6.38 4.07
N LEU A 39 -3.42 -7.25 3.66
CA LEU A 39 -4.74 -7.42 4.27
C LEU A 39 -4.66 -8.03 5.68
N CYS A 40 -3.54 -8.67 6.02
CA CYS A 40 -3.27 -9.22 7.34
C CYS A 40 -2.81 -8.16 8.35
N LEU A 41 -2.63 -6.89 7.95
CA LEU A 41 -2.24 -5.83 8.86
C LEU A 41 -3.34 -5.56 9.88
N THR A 42 -2.96 -5.64 11.16
CA THR A 42 -3.83 -5.19 12.24
C THR A 42 -3.60 -3.70 12.49
N LEU A 43 -4.64 -2.91 12.26
CA LEU A 43 -4.63 -1.49 12.62
C LEU A 43 -4.88 -1.34 14.13
N PRO A 44 -4.27 -0.34 14.79
CA PRO A 44 -4.49 -0.11 16.20
C PRO A 44 -5.97 0.23 16.44
N LYS A 45 -6.67 -0.65 17.16
CA LYS A 45 -8.04 -0.42 17.60
C LYS A 45 -8.01 0.50 18.83
N GLY A 46 -8.41 1.75 18.67
CA GLY A 46 -8.45 2.75 19.74
C GLY A 46 -7.54 3.94 19.45
N GLY A 47 -7.88 5.11 20.00
CA GLY A 47 -7.49 6.47 19.59
C GLY A 47 -5.99 6.85 19.44
N SER A 48 -5.06 5.89 19.43
CA SER A 48 -3.70 6.07 18.96
C SER A 48 -3.68 6.40 17.46
N LYS A 49 -3.43 7.65 17.11
CA LYS A 49 -3.43 8.17 15.74
C LYS A 49 -2.15 7.84 14.94
N ARG A 50 -1.32 6.89 15.39
CA ARG A 50 -0.05 6.52 14.73
C ARG A 50 -0.14 5.15 14.09
N LEU A 51 0.22 5.09 12.81
CA LEU A 51 0.41 3.82 12.11
C LEU A 51 1.59 3.05 12.69
N SER A 52 1.47 1.72 12.68
CA SER A 52 2.56 0.80 13.04
C SER A 52 3.70 0.88 12.02
N HIS A 53 4.90 0.46 12.42
CA HIS A 53 6.05 0.45 11.51
C HIS A 53 5.80 -0.39 10.23
N PRO A 54 5.24 -1.61 10.30
CA PRO A 54 4.88 -2.38 9.10
C PRO A 54 3.86 -1.66 8.22
N ALA A 55 2.84 -1.03 8.80
CA ALA A 55 1.86 -0.24 8.06
C ALA A 55 2.52 0.89 7.26
N ALA A 56 3.50 1.59 7.84
CA ALA A 56 4.25 2.62 7.13
C ALA A 56 5.11 2.08 5.97
N LEU A 57 5.69 0.88 6.12
CA LEU A 57 6.44 0.21 5.05
C LEU A 57 5.53 -0.21 3.89
N TRP A 58 4.35 -0.77 4.21
CA TRP A 58 3.34 -1.13 3.22
C TRP A 58 2.86 0.08 2.42
N LEU A 59 2.58 1.20 3.08
CA LEU A 59 2.20 2.43 2.38
C LEU A 59 3.28 2.92 1.41
N ARG A 60 4.58 2.74 1.71
CA ARG A 60 5.64 3.07 0.75
C ARG A 60 5.63 2.16 -0.48
N LEU A 61 5.50 0.85 -0.29
CA LEU A 61 5.43 -0.10 -1.39
C LEU A 61 4.21 0.13 -2.29
N LEU A 62 3.04 0.30 -1.67
CA LEU A 62 1.79 0.56 -2.38
C LEU A 62 1.84 1.90 -3.12
N LEU A 63 2.49 2.93 -2.56
CA LEU A 63 2.72 4.17 -3.27
C LEU A 63 3.54 3.93 -4.54
N SER A 64 4.67 3.23 -4.46
CA SER A 64 5.49 2.89 -5.64
C SER A 64 4.69 2.12 -6.70
N LEU A 65 3.88 1.15 -6.29
CA LEU A 65 3.01 0.39 -7.21
C LEU A 65 1.94 1.27 -7.85
N SER A 66 1.35 2.20 -7.10
CA SER A 66 0.28 3.07 -7.58
C SER A 66 0.71 4.06 -8.67
N LEU A 67 2.02 4.21 -8.92
CA LEU A 67 2.55 5.10 -9.96
C LEU A 67 2.39 4.55 -11.38
N GLY A 68 2.23 3.22 -11.54
CA GLY A 68 2.08 2.57 -12.84
C GLY A 68 0.74 1.85 -12.96
N GLU A 69 0.18 1.77 -14.17
CA GLU A 69 -1.14 1.19 -14.43
C GLU A 69 -1.27 -0.26 -13.95
N ASP A 70 -0.28 -1.12 -14.24
CA ASP A 70 -0.31 -2.52 -13.77
C ASP A 70 -0.35 -2.60 -12.24
N GLY A 71 0.43 -1.75 -11.57
CA GLY A 71 0.49 -1.71 -10.12
C GLY A 71 -0.80 -1.18 -9.51
N GLN A 72 -1.44 -0.19 -10.14
CA GLN A 72 -2.79 0.25 -9.77
C GLN A 72 -3.79 -0.90 -9.89
N GLN A 73 -3.76 -1.68 -10.98
CA GLN A 73 -4.62 -2.86 -11.15
C GLN A 73 -4.33 -3.96 -10.12
N MET A 74 -3.06 -4.17 -9.76
CA MET A 74 -2.68 -5.10 -8.70
C MET A 74 -3.31 -4.71 -7.35
N ILE A 75 -3.29 -3.42 -7.01
CA ILE A 75 -3.89 -2.90 -5.77
C ILE A 75 -5.42 -3.03 -5.81
N LEU A 76 -6.06 -2.67 -6.92
CA LEU A 76 -7.52 -2.73 -7.10
C LEU A 76 -8.09 -4.17 -7.16
N ARG A 77 -7.23 -5.17 -7.30
CA ARG A 77 -7.60 -6.60 -7.23
C ARG A 77 -7.53 -7.18 -5.81
N LEU A 78 -7.06 -6.42 -4.84
CA LEU A 78 -7.07 -6.82 -3.43
C LEU A 78 -8.46 -6.57 -2.86
N ASP A 79 -9.23 -7.64 -2.67
CA ASP A 79 -10.54 -7.56 -1.99
C ASP A 79 -10.34 -7.03 -0.56
N GLY A 80 -10.96 -5.90 -0.24
CA GLY A 80 -10.78 -5.19 1.04
C GLY A 80 -9.53 -4.28 1.12
N GLY A 81 -8.71 -4.20 0.07
CA GLY A 81 -7.52 -3.36 0.06
C GLY A 81 -7.83 -1.86 0.09
N LEU A 82 -8.90 -1.44 -0.61
CA LEU A 82 -9.38 -0.05 -0.57
C LEU A 82 -9.97 0.32 0.79
N ASP A 83 -10.72 -0.58 1.42
CA ASP A 83 -11.28 -0.36 2.76
C ASP A 83 -10.17 -0.15 3.79
N LEU A 84 -9.13 -0.98 3.73
CA LEU A 84 -7.96 -0.86 4.60
C LEU A 84 -7.20 0.46 4.35
N LEU A 85 -7.01 0.86 3.09
CA LEU A 85 -6.41 2.17 2.76
C LEU A 85 -7.26 3.34 3.26
N ALA A 86 -8.59 3.23 3.17
CA ALA A 86 -9.52 4.22 3.69
C ALA A 86 -9.43 4.32 5.22
N GLU A 87 -9.34 3.21 5.93
CA GLU A 87 -9.12 3.19 7.38
C GLU A 87 -7.75 3.81 7.74
N MET A 88 -6.68 3.46 7.02
CA MET A 88 -5.34 4.02 7.21
C MET A 88 -5.28 5.54 6.98
N SER A 89 -6.13 6.09 6.09
CA SER A 89 -6.20 7.52 5.82
C SER A 89 -6.66 8.36 7.02
N GLN A 90 -7.37 7.74 7.97
CA GLN A 90 -7.86 8.40 9.19
C GLN A 90 -6.74 8.61 10.23
N PHE A 91 -5.60 7.93 10.09
CA PHE A 91 -4.46 8.08 10.99
C PHE A 91 -3.66 9.34 10.62
N ARG A 92 -3.68 10.35 11.51
CA ARG A 92 -3.08 11.67 11.23
C ARG A 92 -1.56 11.62 11.14
N LEU A 93 -1.04 12.17 10.03
CA LEU A 93 0.25 12.86 10.01
C LEU A 93 -0.02 14.35 10.18
N LYS A 94 0.44 14.93 11.29
CA LYS A 94 0.53 16.39 11.45
C LYS A 94 1.33 16.91 10.24
N SER A 95 0.76 17.80 9.44
CA SER A 95 1.41 18.58 8.36
C SER A 95 1.77 17.95 6.98
N SER A 96 1.44 16.70 6.67
CA SER A 96 1.68 16.11 5.33
C SER A 96 0.46 15.35 4.80
N PRO A 97 0.13 15.37 3.49
CA PRO A 97 -0.92 14.52 2.95
C PRO A 97 -0.64 13.07 3.32
N SER A 98 -1.63 12.39 3.89
CA SER A 98 -1.46 10.99 4.28
C SER A 98 -1.13 10.18 3.03
N VAL A 99 -0.06 9.37 3.09
CA VAL A 99 0.38 8.53 1.97
C VAL A 99 -0.76 7.64 1.45
N ALA A 100 -1.65 7.18 2.34
CA ALA A 100 -2.85 6.44 1.99
C ALA A 100 -3.78 7.22 1.03
N LEU A 101 -4.07 8.50 1.30
CA LEU A 101 -4.86 9.34 0.40
C LEU A 101 -4.17 9.57 -0.95
N LEU A 102 -2.84 9.69 -0.98
CA LEU A 102 -2.11 9.83 -2.23
C LEU A 102 -2.19 8.56 -3.08
N ILE A 103 -2.12 7.38 -2.45
CA ILE A 103 -2.35 6.10 -3.13
C ILE A 103 -3.76 6.08 -3.71
N VAL A 104 -4.79 6.37 -2.91
CA VAL A 104 -6.19 6.41 -3.37
C VAL A 104 -6.36 7.38 -4.54
N HIS A 105 -5.77 8.58 -4.44
CA HIS A 105 -5.74 9.55 -5.53
C HIS A 105 -5.17 8.94 -6.82
N ASN A 106 -3.99 8.32 -6.74
CA ASN A 106 -3.35 7.69 -7.90
C ASN A 106 -4.23 6.59 -8.51
N LEU A 107 -4.92 5.81 -7.68
CA LEU A 107 -5.87 4.80 -8.15
C LEU A 107 -7.05 5.45 -8.88
N CYS A 108 -7.62 6.54 -8.37
CA CYS A 108 -8.76 7.25 -8.98
C CYS A 108 -8.46 7.89 -10.34
N PHE A 109 -7.20 8.28 -10.58
CA PHE A 109 -6.79 8.91 -11.85
C PHE A 109 -6.43 7.91 -12.95
N SER A 110 -6.45 6.61 -12.65
CA SER A 110 -6.35 5.56 -13.66
C SER A 110 -7.59 5.54 -14.58
N PRO A 111 -7.47 5.62 -15.92
CA PRO A 111 -8.61 5.53 -16.82
C PRO A 111 -9.46 4.26 -16.62
N ALA A 112 -8.81 3.17 -16.18
CA ALA A 112 -9.41 1.86 -15.94
C ALA A 112 -10.14 1.73 -14.58
N SER A 113 -9.97 2.67 -13.65
CA SER A 113 -10.56 2.58 -12.30
C SER A 113 -11.89 3.32 -12.13
N LYS A 114 -12.20 4.27 -13.03
CA LYS A 114 -13.44 5.08 -12.98
C LYS A 114 -14.73 4.25 -12.85
N PRO A 115 -14.93 3.13 -13.57
CA PRO A 115 -16.16 2.35 -13.44
C PRO A 115 -16.28 1.62 -12.09
N ARG A 116 -15.16 1.27 -11.45
CA ARG A 116 -15.16 0.53 -10.18
C ARG A 116 -15.34 1.44 -8.96
N ILE A 117 -14.86 2.67 -9.04
CA ILE A 117 -14.97 3.65 -7.95
C ILE A 117 -16.36 4.31 -7.94
N LEU A 118 -17.01 4.45 -9.09
CA LEU A 118 -18.35 5.02 -9.23
C LEU A 118 -19.49 4.00 -9.02
N ALA A 119 -19.16 2.72 -8.86
CA ALA A 119 -20.14 1.65 -8.62
C ALA A 119 -20.45 1.43 -7.13
N HIS A 120 -19.84 2.22 -6.23
CA HIS A 120 -20.06 2.12 -4.79
C HIS A 120 -20.86 3.29 -4.22
#